data_AF-A0A7X7N4U8-F1
#
_entry.id   AF-A0A7X7N4U8-F1
#
_cell.length_a   1.000
_cell.length_b   1.000
_cell.length_c   1.000
_cell.angle_alpha   90.00
_cell.angle_beta   90.00
_cell.angle_gamma   90.00
#
_symmetry.space_group_name_H-M   'P 1'
#
loop_
_entity.id
_entity.type
_entity.pdbx_description
1 polymer ?
#
loop_
_entity_poly.entity_id
_entity_poly.type
_entity_poly.pdbx_seq_one_letter_code
_entity_poly.pdbx_strand_id
1 'polypeptide(L)'
;MEKNPRKHSIVAFIPLRGGSKSIPHKNIKNIAGKPLSFWVIETALKSSAVDKIFVSTDSEEIKQVVNQIKNDKLEIISRSKKSATDQAATELAML
;
A
#
# COMPACT_ATOMS: atom_id res chain seq x y z
N MET A 1 30.14 -7.85 -2.53
CA MET A 1 30.17 -6.38 -2.52
C MET A 1 29.22 -5.90 -1.45
N GLU A 2 29.76 -5.42 -0.34
CA GLU A 2 28.99 -4.90 0.79
C GLU A 2 28.42 -3.53 0.39
N LYS A 3 27.09 -3.39 0.36
CA LYS A 3 26.46 -2.12 0.01
C LYS A 3 26.73 -1.13 1.14
N ASN A 4 27.43 -0.04 0.84
CA ASN A 4 27.64 1.08 1.76
C ASN A 4 26.27 1.54 2.31
N PRO A 5 26.06 1.62 3.63
CA PRO A 5 24.74 1.92 4.18
C PRO A 5 24.27 3.29 3.69
N ARG A 6 23.06 3.32 3.10
CA ARG A 6 22.47 4.57 2.60
C ARG A 6 22.19 5.49 3.78
N LYS A 7 22.54 6.77 3.63
CA LYS A 7 22.37 7.82 4.65
C LYS A 7 20.90 8.04 5.06
N HIS A 8 19.95 7.67 4.20
CA HIS A 8 18.52 7.84 4.42
C HIS A 8 17.76 6.55 4.14
N SER A 9 16.77 6.27 4.99
CA SER A 9 15.78 5.20 4.79
C SER A 9 14.73 5.66 3.78
N ILE A 10 14.40 4.79 2.83
CA ILE A 10 13.38 5.02 1.80
C ILE A 10 12.14 4.20 2.13
N VAL A 11 11.03 4.91 2.24
CA VAL A 11 9.72 4.33 2.53
C VAL A 11 8.83 4.41 1.29
N ALA A 12 8.22 3.29 0.92
CA ALA A 12 7.13 3.28 -0.05
C ALA A 12 5.80 3.39 0.69
N PHE A 13 4.99 4.38 0.32
CA PHE A 13 3.67 4.59 0.89
C PHE A 13 2.60 4.34 -0.18
N ILE A 14 1.69 3.40 0.08
CA ILE A 14 0.71 2.89 -0.89
C ILE A 14 -0.71 3.14 -0.35
N PRO A 15 -1.35 4.26 -0.72
CA PRO A 15 -2.72 4.54 -0.33
C PRO A 15 -3.71 3.72 -1.16
N LEU A 16 -4.54 2.91 -0.50
CA LEU A 16 -5.58 2.08 -1.11
C LEU A 16 -6.94 2.40 -0.48
N ARG A 17 -7.73 3.28 -1.08
CA ARG A 17 -9.12 3.51 -0.61
C ARG A 17 -10.06 2.38 -1.01
N GLY A 18 -11.04 2.10 -0.16
CA GLY A 18 -12.17 1.21 -0.46
C GLY A 18 -13.10 1.80 -1.53
N GLY A 19 -13.43 3.08 -1.39
CA GLY A 19 -14.34 3.80 -2.29
C GLY A 19 -13.74 4.08 -3.67
N SER A 20 -13.86 3.14 -4.60
CA SER A 20 -13.48 3.35 -6.00
C SER A 20 -14.68 3.79 -6.85
N LYS A 21 -14.60 4.99 -7.45
CA LYS A 21 -15.70 5.58 -8.24
C LYS A 21 -15.97 4.89 -9.58
N SER A 22 -14.91 4.51 -10.29
CA SER A 22 -15.03 3.96 -11.65
C SER A 22 -15.14 2.44 -11.69
N ILE A 23 -14.39 1.75 -10.82
CA ILE A 23 -14.42 0.29 -10.71
C ILE A 23 -14.54 -0.04 -9.22
N PRO A 24 -15.72 -0.47 -8.73
CA PRO A 24 -15.88 -0.91 -7.35
C PRO A 24 -14.83 -1.95 -6.95
N HIS A 25 -14.26 -1.80 -5.74
CA HIS A 25 -13.26 -2.71 -5.17
C HIS A 25 -12.01 -2.94 -6.06
N LYS A 26 -11.65 -1.99 -6.94
CA LYS A 26 -10.55 -2.13 -7.90
C LYS A 26 -9.25 -2.66 -7.29
N ASN A 27 -8.89 -2.21 -6.08
CA ASN A 27 -7.63 -2.57 -5.41
C ASN A 27 -7.53 -4.05 -5.01
N ILE A 28 -8.66 -4.73 -4.86
CA ILE A 28 -8.74 -6.17 -4.55
C ILE A 28 -9.28 -7.00 -5.70
N LYS A 29 -9.77 -6.36 -6.77
CA LYS A 29 -10.22 -7.04 -7.97
C LYS A 29 -9.04 -7.79 -8.61
N ASN A 30 -9.29 -9.03 -9.00
CA ASN A 30 -8.31 -9.84 -9.73
C ASN A 30 -8.10 -9.25 -11.13
N ILE A 31 -6.88 -8.81 -11.41
CA ILE A 31 -6.44 -8.25 -12.69
C ILE A 31 -5.18 -9.00 -13.11
N ALA A 32 -5.26 -9.71 -14.24
CA ALA A 32 -4.18 -10.54 -14.76
C ALA A 32 -3.70 -11.62 -13.76
N GLY A 33 -4.62 -12.23 -13.01
CA GLY A 33 -4.34 -13.39 -12.16
C GLY A 33 -3.93 -13.08 -10.71
N LYS A 34 -3.87 -11.80 -10.31
CA LYS A 34 -3.74 -11.39 -8.90
C LYS A 34 -4.54 -10.13 -8.57
N PRO A 35 -4.85 -9.85 -7.30
CA PRO A 35 -5.43 -8.57 -6.88
C PRO A 35 -4.59 -7.38 -7.37
N LEU A 36 -5.22 -6.30 -7.83
CA LEU A 36 -4.48 -5.15 -8.38
C LEU A 36 -3.40 -4.61 -7.41
N SER A 37 -3.72 -4.53 -6.12
CA SER A 37 -2.79 -4.08 -5.07
C SER A 37 -1.51 -4.91 -5.00
N PHE A 38 -1.56 -6.20 -5.30
CA PHE A 38 -0.40 -7.09 -5.22
C PHE A 38 0.67 -6.70 -6.23
N TRP A 39 0.30 -6.26 -7.43
CA TRP A 39 1.27 -5.81 -8.43
C TRP A 39 2.16 -4.70 -7.91
N VAL A 40 1.59 -3.73 -7.19
CA VAL A 40 2.34 -2.59 -6.65
C VAL A 40 3.16 -3.01 -5.45
N ILE A 41 2.56 -3.76 -4.51
CA ILE A 41 3.23 -4.19 -3.27
C ILE A 41 4.40 -5.12 -3.58
N GLU A 42 4.22 -6.12 -4.44
CA GLU A 42 5.30 -7.04 -4.83
C GLU A 42 6.44 -6.32 -5.55
N THR A 43 6.13 -5.32 -6.39
CA THR A 43 7.14 -4.51 -7.07
C THR A 43 7.96 -3.70 -6.05
N ALA A 44 7.30 -3.09 -5.06
CA ALA A 44 7.96 -2.38 -3.98
C ALA A 44 8.83 -3.32 -3.13
N LEU A 45 8.34 -4.54 -2.83
CA LEU A 45 9.09 -5.56 -2.08
C LEU A 45 10.35 -6.03 -2.80
N LYS A 46 10.30 -6.16 -4.13
CA LYS A 46 11.45 -6.55 -4.96
C LYS A 46 12.48 -5.43 -5.12
N SER A 47 12.11 -4.18 -4.84
CA SER A 47 13.01 -3.04 -4.97
C SER A 47 14.06 -3.06 -3.87
N SER A 48 15.33 -3.17 -4.26
CA SER A 48 16.45 -3.02 -3.31
C SER A 48 16.62 -1.58 -2.79
N ALA A 49 15.88 -0.63 -3.36
CA ALA A 49 15.87 0.75 -2.92
C ALA A 49 14.83 1.03 -1.82
N VAL A 50 13.86 0.13 -1.58
CA VAL A 50 12.81 0.35 -0.58
C VAL A 50 13.13 -0.42 0.70
N ASP A 51 13.21 0.31 1.80
CA ASP A 51 13.52 -0.25 3.13
C ASP A 51 12.24 -0.69 3.86
N LYS A 52 11.17 0.11 3.76
CA LYS A 52 9.87 -0.19 4.38
C LYS A 52 8.70 0.20 3.48
N ILE A 53 7.59 -0.53 3.59
CA ILE A 53 6.38 -0.34 2.81
C ILE A 53 5.21 -0.18 3.77
N PHE A 54 4.46 0.91 3.61
CA PHE A 54 3.20 1.10 4.33
C PHE A 54 2.05 1.10 3.34
N VAL A 55 1.14 0.14 3.50
CA VAL A 55 -0.15 0.17 2.82
C VAL A 55 -1.15 0.83 3.74
N SER A 56 -1.89 1.81 3.24
CA SER A 56 -2.80 2.56 4.09
C SER A 56 -4.19 2.64 3.48
N THR A 57 -5.18 2.19 4.25
CA THR A 57 -6.54 1.89 3.77
C THR A 57 -7.59 2.14 4.85
N ASP A 58 -8.78 2.51 4.41
CA ASP A 58 -10.01 2.65 5.19
C ASP A 58 -10.93 1.41 5.07
N SER A 59 -10.61 0.48 4.17
CA SER A 59 -11.39 -0.74 3.92
C SER A 59 -10.75 -1.96 4.58
N GLU A 60 -11.55 -2.65 5.40
CA GLU A 60 -11.15 -3.90 6.04
C GLU A 60 -10.93 -5.03 5.03
N GLU A 61 -11.70 -5.06 3.94
CA GLU A 61 -11.54 -6.03 2.84
C GLU A 61 -10.16 -5.89 2.19
N ILE A 62 -9.72 -4.65 1.95
CA ILE A 62 -8.38 -4.38 1.41
C ILE A 62 -7.31 -4.85 2.39
N LYS A 63 -7.48 -4.60 3.71
CA LYS A 63 -6.52 -5.09 4.72
C LYS A 63 -6.42 -6.61 4.70
N GLN A 64 -7.54 -7.31 4.66
CA GLN A 64 -7.58 -8.78 4.65
C GLN A 64 -6.85 -9.34 3.43
N VAL A 65 -7.05 -8.75 2.25
CA VAL A 65 -6.36 -9.16 1.02
C VAL A 65 -4.86 -8.88 1.11
N VAL A 66 -4.46 -7.69 1.56
CA VAL A 66 -3.03 -7.33 1.68
C VAL A 66 -2.32 -8.17 2.75
N ASN A 67 -3.00 -8.54 3.84
CA ASN A 67 -2.49 -9.41 4.90
C ASN A 67 -2.09 -10.81 4.44
N GLN A 68 -2.46 -11.23 3.22
CA GLN A 68 -2.00 -12.47 2.61
C GLN A 68 -0.52 -12.39 2.20
N ILE A 69 0.01 -11.19 1.96
CA ILE A 69 1.44 -10.98 1.69
C ILE A 69 2.18 -10.96 3.03
N LYS A 70 2.97 -12.00 3.30
CA LYS A 70 3.81 -12.09 4.50
C LYS A 70 5.21 -11.57 4.20
N ASN A 71 5.55 -10.39 4.71
CA ASN A 71 6.89 -9.82 4.58
C ASN A 71 7.17 -8.78 5.67
N ASP A 72 8.36 -8.83 6.27
CA ASP A 72 8.76 -7.94 7.38
C ASP A 72 8.87 -6.47 6.98
N LYS A 73 9.05 -6.19 5.68
CA LYS A 73 9.08 -4.81 5.16
C LYS A 73 7.69 -4.19 5.03
N LEU A 74 6.62 -5.00 5.06
CA LEU A 74 5.26 -4.55 4.79
C LEU A 74 4.48 -4.34 6.08
N GLU A 75 3.93 -3.14 6.25
CA GLU A 75 3.04 -2.79 7.35
C GLU A 75 1.75 -2.17 6.82
N ILE A 76 0.62 -2.47 7.46
CA ILE A 76 -0.69 -1.95 7.07
C ILE A 76 -1.17 -0.94 8.11
N ILE A 77 -1.39 0.29 7.68
CA ILE A 77 -1.88 1.38 8.52
C ILE A 77 -3.38 1.56 8.27
N SER A 78 -4.17 1.39 9.33
CA SER A 78 -5.62 1.66 9.30
C SER A 78 -5.88 3.17 9.41
N ARG A 79 -6.77 3.72 8.58
CA ARG A 79 -7.25 5.10 8.72
C ARG A 79 -8.66 5.18 9.30
N SER A 80 -8.97 6.26 10.01
CA SER A 80 -10.36 6.57 10.34
C SER A 80 -11.11 7.01 9.06
N LYS A 81 -12.42 6.69 8.94
CA LYS A 81 -13.24 7.02 7.77
C LYS A 81 -13.26 8.52 7.40
N LYS A 82 -12.82 9.42 8.29
CA LYS A 82 -12.77 10.88 8.08
C LYS A 82 -11.70 11.34 7.08
N SER A 83 -10.64 10.57 6.82
CA SER A 83 -9.56 10.95 5.88
C SER A 83 -9.65 10.28 4.50
N ALA A 84 -10.77 9.62 4.19
CA ALA A 84 -10.99 8.87 2.95
C ALA A 84 -12.01 9.54 2.01
N THR A 85 -12.03 10.88 1.95
CA THR A 85 -12.87 11.63 1.00
C THR A 85 -12.10 11.96 -0.28
N ASP A 86 -12.79 12.24 -1.39
CA ASP A 86 -12.19 12.55 -2.69
C ASP A 86 -11.31 13.80 -2.74
N GLN A 87 -11.31 14.60 -1.67
CA GLN A 87 -10.46 15.79 -1.51
C GLN A 87 -9.29 15.58 -0.55
N ALA A 88 -9.10 14.37 -0.02
CA ALA A 88 -7.95 14.09 0.82
C ALA A 88 -6.68 14.07 -0.04
N ALA A 89 -5.83 15.07 0.16
CA ALA A 89 -4.51 15.12 -0.44
C ALA A 89 -3.65 13.93 0.02
N THR A 90 -2.63 13.55 -0.75
CA THR A 90 -1.72 12.47 -0.35
C THR A 90 -1.05 12.76 1.00
N GLU A 91 -0.91 14.02 1.40
CA GLU A 91 -0.42 14.39 2.74
C GLU A 91 -1.39 13.99 3.87
N LEU A 92 -2.70 14.08 3.67
CA LEU A 92 -3.72 13.61 4.63
C LEU A 92 -3.73 12.09 4.82
N ALA A 93 -3.05 11.38 3.92
CA ALA A 93 -2.85 9.95 3.99
C ALA A 93 -1.73 9.58 4.99
N MET A 94 -0.79 10.50 5.20
CA MET A 94 0.39 10.36 6.07
C MET A 94 0.18 10.93 7.48
N LEU A 95 -0.92 11.67 7.69
CA LEU A 95 -1.41 12.17 9.00
C LEU A 95 -2.39 11.17 9.63
#